data_AF-A0A7V7WZI5-F1
#
_entry.id   AF-A0A7V7WZI5-F1
#
_cell.length_a   1.000
_cell.length_b   1.000
_cell.length_c   1.000
_cell.angle_alpha   90.00
_cell.angle_beta   90.00
_cell.angle_gamma   90.00
#
_symmetry.space_group_name_H-M   'P 1'
#
loop_
_entity.id
_entity.type
_entity.pdbx_description
1 polymer ?
#
loop_
_entity_poly.entity_id
_entity_poly.type
_entity_poly.pdbx_seq_one_letter_code
_entity_poly.pdbx_strand_id
1 'polypeptide(L)' 'MSQRKALSVRRRRAVLAGGAAALALPQLWVGRAAAAERLMVRTPGGSYDEKRQKTVYEPFQKETGIEVVPVASSAGKL' A
#
# COMPACT_ATOMS: atom_id res chain seq x y z
N MET A 1 -11.81 50.73 -17.99
CA MET A 1 -10.82 49.62 -18.11
C MET A 1 -10.61 48.75 -16.85
N SER A 2 -11.02 49.18 -15.64
CA SER A 2 -10.69 48.47 -14.38
C SER A 2 -11.44 47.14 -14.13
N GLN A 3 -12.74 47.07 -14.48
CA GLN A 3 -13.60 45.91 -14.18
C GLN A 3 -13.18 44.59 -14.88
N ARG A 4 -12.58 44.67 -16.08
CA ARG A 4 -12.16 43.48 -16.84
C ARG A 4 -10.96 42.76 -16.19
N LYS A 5 -10.07 43.51 -15.53
CA LYS A 5 -8.91 42.95 -14.82
C LYS A 5 -9.34 42.19 -13.56
N ALA A 6 -10.33 42.69 -12.83
CA ALA A 6 -10.83 42.07 -11.60
C ALA A 6 -11.49 40.70 -11.86
N LEU A 7 -12.29 40.57 -12.93
CA LEU A 7 -12.86 39.28 -13.34
C LEU A 7 -11.78 38.28 -13.79
N SER A 8 -10.75 38.73 -14.50
CA SER A 8 -9.61 37.89 -14.93
C SER A 8 -8.83 37.32 -13.74
N VAL A 9 -8.63 38.10 -12.67
CA VAL A 9 -7.92 37.64 -11.47
C VAL A 9 -8.75 36.64 -10.67
N ARG A 10 -10.07 36.85 -10.55
CA ARG A 10 -10.98 35.88 -9.90
C ARG A 10 -11.03 34.54 -10.64
N ARG A 11 -11.10 34.57 -11.98
CA ARG A 11 -11.08 33.35 -12.81
C ARG A 11 -9.77 32.57 -12.67
N ARG A 12 -8.62 33.28 -12.68
CA ARG A 12 -7.30 32.63 -12.46
C ARG A 12 -7.17 31.99 -11.07
N ARG A 13 -7.66 32.66 -10.02
CA ARG A 13 -7.68 32.08 -8.66
C ARG A 13 -8.59 30.85 -8.56
N ALA A 14 -9.76 30.88 -9.21
CA ALA A 14 -10.66 29.72 -9.22
C ALA A 14 -10.03 28.52 -9.95
N VAL A 15 -9.34 28.73 -11.07
CA VAL A 15 -8.62 27.67 -11.79
C VAL A 15 -7.45 27.12 -10.97
N LEU A 16 -6.69 27.98 -10.29
CA LEU A 16 -5.58 27.53 -9.43
C LEU A 16 -6.09 26.74 -8.21
N ALA A 17 -7.17 27.20 -7.57
CA ALA A 17 -7.79 26.50 -6.45
C ALA A 17 -8.38 25.14 -6.87
N GLY A 18 -9.07 25.08 -8.02
CA GLY A 18 -9.60 23.84 -8.57
C GLY A 18 -8.51 22.87 -9.04
N GLY A 19 -7.43 23.38 -9.64
CA GLY A 19 -6.28 22.59 -10.08
C GLY A 19 -5.49 21.97 -8.92
N ALA A 20 -5.31 22.72 -7.82
CA ALA A 20 -4.66 22.20 -6.62
C ALA A 20 -5.46 21.07 -5.95
N ALA A 21 -6.80 21.22 -5.88
CA ALA A 21 -7.67 20.16 -5.38
C ALA A 21 -7.61 18.91 -6.27
N ALA A 22 -7.62 19.08 -7.59
CA ALA A 22 -7.56 17.97 -8.55
C ALA A 22 -6.28 17.11 -8.41
N LEU A 23 -5.16 17.71 -8.02
CA LEU A 23 -3.89 16.98 -7.81
C LEU A 23 -3.80 16.29 -6.45
N ALA A 24 -4.56 16.72 -5.45
CA ALA A 24 -4.57 16.12 -4.12
C ALA A 24 -5.57 14.95 -4.00
N LEU A 25 -6.62 14.92 -4.83
CA LEU A 25 -7.64 13.86 -4.83
C LEU A 25 -7.11 12.43 -5.07
N PRO A 26 -6.13 12.19 -5.97
CA PRO A 26 -5.59 10.84 -6.18
C PRO A 26 -4.93 10.28 -4.93
N GLN A 27 -4.38 11.11 -4.05
CA GLN A 27 -3.73 10.66 -2.81
C GLN A 27 -4.72 10.05 -1.82
N LEU A 28 -6.00 10.47 -1.90
CA LEU A 28 -7.08 9.99 -1.04
C LEU A 28 -7.78 8.76 -1.63
N TRP A 29 -7.74 8.59 -2.95
CA TRP A 29 -8.52 7.56 -3.65
C TRP A 29 -7.69 6.42 -4.23
N VAL A 30 -6.44 6.69 -4.60
CA VAL A 30 -5.45 5.66 -4.86
C VAL A 30 -5.09 5.09 -3.49
N GLY A 31 -5.83 4.07 -3.06
CA GLY A 31 -5.43 3.27 -1.92
C GLY A 31 -3.96 2.93 -2.07
N ARG A 32 -3.20 2.92 -0.96
CA ARG A 32 -1.80 2.47 -0.94
C ARG A 32 -1.74 1.26 -1.85
N ALA A 33 -1.01 1.35 -2.95
CA ALA A 33 -0.90 0.25 -3.89
C ALA A 33 -0.43 -0.94 -3.05
N ALA A 34 -1.36 -1.86 -2.77
CA ALA A 34 -1.07 -3.12 -2.11
C ALA A 34 -0.35 -3.96 -3.17
N ALA A 35 0.86 -3.54 -3.53
CA ALA A 35 1.82 -4.47 -4.10
C ALA A 35 1.78 -5.67 -3.16
N ALA A 36 1.50 -6.87 -3.69
CA ALA A 36 1.40 -8.09 -2.90
C ALA A 36 2.67 -8.22 -2.05
N GLU A 37 2.59 -7.77 -0.81
CA GLU A 37 3.75 -7.60 0.04
C GLU A 37 4.07 -9.00 0.54
N ARG A 38 5.21 -9.54 0.09
CA ARG A 38 5.63 -10.89 0.45
C ARG A 38 6.68 -10.83 1.54
N LEU A 39 6.36 -11.41 2.69
CA LEU A 39 7.29 -11.54 3.81
C LEU A 39 8.01 -12.89 3.71
N MET A 40 9.29 -12.86 3.35
CA MET A 40 10.13 -14.06 3.28
C MET A 40 10.65 -14.42 4.67
N VAL A 41 10.35 -15.63 5.15
CA VAL A 41 10.76 -16.09 6.48
C VAL A 41 11.67 -17.29 6.36
N ARG A 42 12.91 -17.19 6.84
CA ARG A 42 13.84 -18.33 6.87
C ARG A 42 13.43 -19.31 7.97
N THR A 43 13.22 -20.56 7.60
CA THR A 43 12.74 -21.62 8.51
C THR A 43 13.58 -22.90 8.38
N PRO A 44 13.53 -23.83 9.36
CA PRO A 44 14.10 -25.17 9.19
C PRO A 44 13.31 -26.03 8.18
N GLY A 45 12.03 -25.76 7.92
CA GLY A 45 11.22 -26.57 7.03
C GLY A 45 10.49 -27.72 7.74
N GLY A 46 9.86 -28.59 6.95
CA GLY A 46 9.16 -29.77 7.44
C GLY A 46 7.94 -29.45 8.31
N SER A 47 7.67 -30.31 9.29
CA SER A 47 6.50 -30.20 10.18
C SER A 47 6.47 -28.91 11.01
N TYR A 48 7.62 -28.24 11.19
CA TYR A 48 7.69 -26.95 11.85
C TYR A 48 6.96 -25.87 11.05
N ASP A 49 7.18 -25.83 9.73
CA ASP A 49 6.54 -24.87 8.84
C ASP A 49 5.05 -25.11 8.73
N GLU A 50 4.62 -26.37 8.67
CA GLU A 50 3.20 -26.74 8.63
C GLU A 50 2.43 -26.26 9.86
N LYS A 51 3.02 -26.41 11.06
CA LYS A 51 2.42 -25.92 12.30
C LYS A 51 2.36 -24.40 12.30
N ARG A 52 3.45 -23.74 11.90
CA ARG A 52 3.57 -22.27 11.91
C ARG A 52 2.69 -21.61 10.85
N GLN A 53 2.45 -22.29 9.74
CA GLN A 53 1.49 -21.89 8.71
C GLN A 53 0.11 -21.67 9.33
N LYS A 54 -0.41 -22.68 10.03
CA LYS A 54 -1.77 -22.66 10.61
C LYS A 54 -1.89 -21.75 11.82
N THR A 55 -0.88 -21.72 12.69
CA THR A 55 -0.99 -21.01 13.98
C THR A 55 -0.54 -19.55 13.92
N VAL A 56 0.29 -19.18 12.96
CA VAL A 56 0.91 -17.84 12.90
C VAL A 56 0.69 -17.16 11.55
N TYR A 57 1.03 -17.83 10.45
CA TYR A 57 1.06 -17.18 9.14
C TYR A 57 -0.32 -16.92 8.57
N GLU A 58 -1.25 -17.87 8.70
CA GLU A 58 -2.65 -17.70 8.24
C GLU A 58 -3.38 -16.57 8.98
N PRO A 59 -3.37 -16.49 10.33
CA PRO A 59 -3.96 -15.36 11.04
C PRO A 59 -3.36 -14.01 10.62
N PHE A 60 -2.03 -13.95 10.53
CA PHE A 60 -1.33 -12.73 10.11
C PHE A 60 -1.69 -12.32 8.68
N GLN A 61 -1.67 -13.27 7.73
CA GLN A 61 -2.08 -13.03 6.34
C GLN A 61 -3.51 -12.52 6.27
N LYS A 62 -4.43 -13.09 7.07
CA LYS A 62 -5.84 -12.70 7.10
C LYS A 62 -6.04 -11.28 7.62
N GLU A 63 -5.29 -10.87 8.63
CA GLU A 63 -5.42 -9.52 9.22
C GLU A 63 -4.73 -8.45 8.38
N THR A 64 -3.58 -8.77 7.79
CA THR A 64 -2.72 -7.78 7.12
C THR A 64 -2.83 -7.79 5.61
N GLY A 65 -3.26 -8.90 5.02
CA GLY A 65 -3.19 -9.14 3.57
C GLY A 65 -1.78 -9.41 3.04
N ILE A 66 -0.77 -9.55 3.91
CA ILE A 66 0.65 -9.73 3.54
C ILE A 66 0.97 -11.23 3.43
N GLU A 67 1.36 -11.69 2.25
CA GLU A 67 1.69 -13.09 1.98
C GLU A 67 3.02 -13.48 2.66
N VAL A 68 2.95 -14.28 3.72
CA VAL A 68 4.13 -14.93 4.30
C VAL A 68 4.59 -16.13 3.47
N VAL A 69 5.85 -16.13 3.05
CA VAL A 69 6.49 -17.21 2.28
C VAL A 69 7.63 -17.82 3.11
N PRO A 70 7.47 -19.04 3.65
CA PRO A 70 8.55 -19.72 4.33
C PRO A 70 9.60 -20.21 3.33
N VAL A 71 10.87 -19.96 3.64
CA VAL A 71 12.03 -20.38 2.86
C VAL A 71 12.83 -21.36 3.71
N ALA A 72 12.68 -22.65 3.39
CA ALA A 72 13.39 -23.71 4.07
C ALA A 72 14.90 -23.56 3.87
N SER A 73 15.62 -23.57 4.99
CA SER A 73 17.07 -23.53 5.01
C SER A 73 17.65 -24.88 4.64
N SER A 74 18.54 -24.92 3.65
CA SER A 74 19.26 -26.14 3.24
C SER A 74 20.04 -26.80 4.40
N ALA A 75 20.44 -26.01 5.40
CA ALA A 75 21.22 -26.45 6.56
C ALA A 75 20.41 -27.07 7.73
N GLY A 76 19.07 -27.06 7.69
CA GLY A 76 18.25 -27.36 8.87
C GLY A 76 17.13 -28.36 8.63
N LYS A 77 17.41 -29.53 8.01
CA LYS A 77 16.40 -30.59 7.90
C LYS A 77 16.04 -31.10 9.31
N LEU A 78 14.80 -30.85 9.75
CA LEU A 78 14.16 -31.43 10.92
C LEU A 78 13.13 -32.48 10.50
#